data_AF-A0A7Y7A0M6-F1
#
_entry.id   AF-A0A7Y7A0M6-F1
#
_cell.length_a   1.000
_cell.length_b   1.000
_cell.length_c   1.000
_cell.angle_alpha   90.00
_cell.angle_beta   90.00
_cell.angle_gamma   90.00
#
_symmetry.space_group_name_H-M   'P 1'
#
loop_
_entity.id
_entity.type
_entity.pdbx_description
1 polymer ?
#
loop_
_entity_poly.entity_id
_entity_poly.type
_entity_poly.pdbx_seq_one_letter_code
_entity_poly.pdbx_strand_id
1 'polypeptide(L)'
;MFTTRLATSSTTANASSVIALLHDDRTERVTFFATETKATDQFHREHGTDGNLPLVAILAEGRMLGPVKLFVVGDSVDFLMATRQPRSGEVKDVTDAAVKSGKAYFSRVRAPFTSHLTAEEAAETLRRLETVELTAATVAEYRAMLSNVPDAWQ
;
A
#
# COMPACT_ATOMS: atom_id res chain seq x y z
N MET A 1 -19.10 4.57 8.73
CA MET A 1 -17.79 4.36 8.08
C MET A 1 -18.04 4.41 6.59
N PHE A 2 -17.20 5.11 5.85
CA PHE A 2 -17.24 5.15 4.40
C PHE A 2 -15.92 4.58 3.87
N THR A 3 -15.99 3.63 2.95
CA THR A 3 -14.81 2.97 2.41
C THR A 3 -14.86 3.04 0.89
N THR A 4 -13.71 3.27 0.28
CA THR A 4 -13.59 3.28 -1.18
C THR A 4 -12.27 2.68 -1.61
N ARG A 5 -12.19 2.22 -2.85
CA ARG A 5 -10.92 1.88 -3.48
C ARG A 5 -10.34 3.08 -4.20
N LEU A 6 -9.02 3.21 -4.15
CA LEU A 6 -8.30 4.14 -5.01
C LEU A 6 -8.53 3.70 -6.47
N ALA A 7 -8.99 4.64 -7.30
CA ALA A 7 -9.29 4.35 -8.70
C ALA A 7 -8.02 3.86 -9.41
N THR A 8 -8.06 2.64 -9.94
CA THR A 8 -6.90 2.04 -10.62
C THR A 8 -6.55 2.85 -11.87
N SER A 9 -5.32 3.34 -11.92
CA SER A 9 -4.73 4.00 -13.09
C SER A 9 -3.32 3.48 -13.32
N SER A 10 -2.43 4.26 -13.93
CA SER A 10 -1.01 3.92 -14.05
C SER A 10 -0.31 3.90 -12.68
N THR A 11 0.75 3.09 -12.55
CA THR A 11 1.60 3.04 -11.35
C THR A 11 2.06 4.44 -10.90
N THR A 12 2.44 5.31 -11.86
CA THR A 12 2.82 6.70 -11.58
C THR A 12 1.67 7.54 -11.02
N ALA A 13 0.46 7.40 -11.58
CA ALA A 13 -0.73 8.10 -11.08
C ALA A 13 -1.14 7.61 -9.68
N ASN A 14 -1.03 6.30 -9.44
CA ASN A 14 -1.29 5.69 -8.14
C ASN A 14 -0.27 6.19 -7.11
N ALA A 15 1.03 6.20 -7.44
CA ALA A 15 2.08 6.76 -6.59
C ALA A 15 1.80 8.21 -6.20
N SER A 16 1.42 9.04 -7.19
CA SER A 16 1.06 10.44 -6.98
C SER A 16 -0.16 10.59 -6.06
N SER A 17 -1.15 9.71 -6.20
CA SER A 17 -2.34 9.67 -5.35
C SER A 17 -2.01 9.30 -3.91
N VAL A 18 -1.09 8.35 -3.69
CA VAL A 18 -0.61 8.01 -2.34
C VAL A 18 0.14 9.18 -1.71
N ILE A 19 1.01 9.84 -2.46
CA ILE A 19 1.71 11.04 -2.00
C ILE A 19 0.70 12.14 -1.63
N ALA A 20 -0.34 12.35 -2.44
CA ALA A 20 -1.40 13.30 -2.13
C ALA A 20 -2.14 12.93 -0.82
N LEU A 21 -2.43 11.65 -0.59
CA LEU A 21 -3.04 11.18 0.68
C LEU A 21 -2.14 11.48 1.88
N LEU A 22 -0.82 11.31 1.75
CA LEU A 22 0.15 11.60 2.82
C LEU A 22 0.22 13.10 3.16
N HIS A 23 -0.06 13.98 2.18
CA HIS A 23 -0.07 15.43 2.36
C HIS A 23 -1.44 16.00 2.74
N ASP A 24 -2.54 15.23 2.64
CA ASP A 24 -3.87 15.69 3.03
C ASP A 24 -3.99 15.75 4.57
N ASP A 25 -4.38 16.91 5.10
CA ASP A 25 -4.57 17.14 6.53
C ASP A 25 -5.72 16.31 7.13
N ARG A 26 -6.65 15.86 6.29
CA ARG A 26 -7.77 15.00 6.70
C ARG A 26 -7.38 13.53 6.78
N THR A 27 -6.28 13.15 6.14
CA THR A 27 -5.67 11.83 6.33
C THR A 27 -4.93 11.82 7.65
N GLU A 28 -5.34 10.92 8.53
CA GLU A 28 -4.74 10.73 9.84
C GLU A 28 -3.60 9.72 9.79
N ARG A 29 -3.74 8.72 8.92
CA ARG A 29 -2.84 7.58 8.87
C ARG A 29 -2.82 6.94 7.49
N VAL A 30 -1.65 6.52 7.02
CA VAL A 30 -1.50 5.67 5.83
C VAL A 30 -0.67 4.45 6.21
N THR A 31 -1.27 3.27 6.11
CA THR A 31 -0.59 2.00 6.38
C THR A 31 -0.20 1.33 5.07
N PHE A 32 1.06 0.95 4.95
CA PHE A 32 1.65 0.26 3.82
C PHE A 32 1.81 -1.24 4.09
N PHE A 33 1.57 -2.05 3.06
CA PHE A 33 1.65 -3.50 3.15
C PHE A 33 2.41 -4.06 1.95
N ALA A 34 3.33 -4.98 2.22
CA ALA A 34 3.82 -5.88 1.19
C ALA A 34 2.81 -7.03 1.05
N THR A 35 2.39 -7.33 -0.17
CA THR A 35 1.52 -8.50 -0.41
C THR A 35 2.30 -9.81 -0.40
N GLU A 36 1.58 -10.93 -0.45
CA GLU A 36 2.14 -12.26 -0.64
C GLU A 36 3.01 -12.35 -1.91
N THR A 37 4.10 -13.11 -1.84
CA THR A 37 5.09 -13.24 -2.94
C THR A 37 4.80 -14.40 -3.90
N LYS A 38 3.73 -15.15 -3.62
CA LYS A 38 3.29 -16.29 -4.43
C LYS A 38 1.77 -16.23 -4.55
N ALA A 39 1.25 -16.75 -5.65
CA ALA A 39 -0.18 -16.99 -5.76
C ALA A 39 -0.63 -17.92 -4.63
N THR A 40 -1.66 -17.52 -3.89
CA THR A 40 -2.35 -18.32 -2.87
C THR A 40 -3.75 -18.67 -3.37
N ASP A 41 -4.55 -19.41 -2.61
CA ASP A 41 -5.95 -19.68 -2.96
C ASP A 41 -6.79 -18.40 -3.09
N GLN A 42 -6.31 -17.29 -2.53
CA GLN A 42 -6.91 -15.95 -2.60
C GLN A 42 -6.41 -15.13 -3.81
N PHE A 43 -5.49 -15.68 -4.61
CA PHE A 43 -4.96 -15.02 -5.80
C PHE A 43 -5.89 -15.22 -6.99
N HIS A 44 -6.49 -14.12 -7.43
CA HIS A 44 -7.16 -13.94 -8.71
C HIS A 44 -6.29 -13.16 -9.71
N ARG A 45 -6.60 -13.28 -11.01
CA ARG A 45 -5.93 -12.49 -12.07
C ARG A 45 -6.04 -10.98 -11.86
N GLU A 46 -7.01 -10.55 -11.07
CA GLU A 46 -7.21 -9.16 -10.61
C GLU A 46 -6.19 -8.69 -9.55
N HIS A 47 -5.15 -9.48 -9.25
CA HIS A 47 -3.97 -9.01 -8.52
C HIS A 47 -2.72 -8.90 -9.42
N GLY A 48 -2.79 -9.34 -10.68
CA GLY A 48 -1.67 -9.32 -11.62
C GLY A 48 -1.34 -10.71 -12.17
N THR A 49 -0.06 -10.94 -12.49
CA THR A 49 0.45 -12.24 -12.94
C THR A 49 1.44 -12.80 -11.93
N ASP A 50 1.41 -14.11 -11.73
CA ASP A 50 2.23 -14.83 -10.74
C ASP A 50 3.73 -14.52 -10.88
N GLY A 51 4.20 -14.30 -12.11
CA GLY A 51 5.59 -13.97 -12.42
C GLY A 51 6.02 -12.55 -12.05
N ASN A 52 5.17 -11.75 -11.40
CA ASN A 52 5.42 -10.34 -11.15
C ASN A 52 4.94 -9.84 -9.77
N LEU A 53 4.95 -10.70 -8.76
CA LEU A 53 4.51 -10.38 -7.40
C LEU A 53 5.67 -9.91 -6.52
N PRO A 54 5.70 -8.61 -6.19
CA PRO A 54 5.37 -8.08 -4.87
C PRO A 54 4.62 -6.74 -5.06
N LEU A 55 3.31 -6.79 -4.84
CA LEU A 55 2.46 -5.60 -4.85
C LEU A 55 2.62 -4.86 -3.53
N VAL A 56 2.61 -3.54 -3.59
CA VAL A 56 2.30 -2.70 -2.43
C VAL A 56 0.79 -2.58 -2.34
N ALA A 57 0.23 -2.81 -1.16
CA ALA A 57 -1.12 -2.40 -0.83
C ALA A 57 -1.08 -1.28 0.22
N ILE A 58 -2.10 -0.43 0.25
CA ILE A 58 -2.25 0.60 1.28
C ILE A 58 -3.65 0.63 1.88
N LEU A 59 -3.71 1.09 3.11
CA LEU A 59 -4.93 1.54 3.77
C LEU A 59 -4.70 2.95 4.31
N ALA A 60 -5.39 3.93 3.74
CA ALA A 60 -5.43 5.28 4.30
C ALA A 60 -6.68 5.46 5.16
N GLU A 61 -6.51 6.02 6.34
CA GLU A 61 -7.57 6.33 7.31
C GLU A 61 -7.62 7.84 7.51
N GLY A 62 -8.83 8.39 7.46
CA GLY A 62 -9.04 9.83 7.63
C GLY A 62 -10.42 10.17 8.15
N ARG A 63 -10.68 11.48 8.25
CA ARG A 63 -11.95 12.02 8.70
C ARG A 63 -12.75 12.63 7.55
N MET A 64 -14.07 12.43 7.57
CA MET A 64 -15.04 13.20 6.80
C MET A 64 -15.73 14.24 7.68
N LEU A 65 -16.70 14.96 7.14
CA LEU A 65 -17.58 15.83 7.90
C LEU A 65 -18.31 15.05 9.01
N GLY A 66 -18.22 15.53 10.24
CA GLY A 66 -18.84 14.89 11.41
C GLY A 66 -18.04 13.67 11.93
N PRO A 67 -18.70 12.69 12.58
CA PRO A 67 -18.02 11.55 13.21
C PRO A 67 -17.64 10.43 12.22
N VAL A 68 -17.74 10.67 10.91
CA VAL A 68 -17.57 9.64 9.89
C VAL A 68 -16.10 9.47 9.54
N LYS A 69 -15.58 8.24 9.68
CA LYS A 69 -14.26 7.84 9.18
C LYS A 69 -14.30 7.45 7.71
N LEU A 70 -13.29 7.90 6.96
CA LEU A 70 -13.00 7.52 5.58
C LEU A 70 -11.86 6.50 5.56
N PHE A 71 -12.05 5.43 4.78
CA PHE A 71 -11.02 4.45 4.47
C PHE A 71 -10.80 4.42 2.96
N VAL A 72 -9.55 4.52 2.53
CA VAL A 72 -9.16 4.36 1.12
C VAL A 72 -8.23 3.17 1.01
N VAL A 73 -8.64 2.16 0.26
CA VAL A 73 -7.85 0.95 -0.01
C VAL A 73 -7.19 1.06 -1.38
N GLY A 74 -5.88 0.87 -1.44
CA GLY A 74 -5.15 0.73 -2.70
C GLY A 74 -4.54 -0.66 -2.78
N ASP A 75 -5.17 -1.57 -3.51
CA ASP A 75 -4.79 -3.01 -3.54
C ASP A 75 -5.01 -3.66 -4.92
N SER A 76 -5.19 -2.85 -5.97
CA SER A 76 -5.58 -3.30 -7.31
C SER A 76 -4.41 -3.70 -8.22
N VAL A 77 -4.73 -4.37 -9.35
CA VAL A 77 -3.77 -4.65 -10.44
C VAL A 77 -3.04 -3.37 -10.83
N ASP A 78 -1.71 -3.43 -10.92
CA ASP A 78 -0.84 -2.30 -11.30
C ASP A 78 -0.80 -1.10 -10.33
N PHE A 79 -1.36 -1.22 -9.12
CA PHE A 79 -1.32 -0.15 -8.11
C PHE A 79 0.10 0.38 -7.90
N LEU A 80 0.95 -0.44 -7.28
CA LEU A 80 2.37 -0.19 -7.06
C LEU A 80 3.07 -1.56 -7.08
N MET A 81 3.84 -1.84 -8.13
CA MET A 81 4.50 -3.14 -8.33
C MET A 81 6.00 -3.00 -8.14
N ALA A 82 6.57 -3.57 -7.09
CA ALA A 82 7.98 -3.36 -6.74
C ALA A 82 8.97 -4.28 -7.51
N THR A 83 8.50 -5.24 -8.32
CA THR A 83 9.37 -6.24 -8.99
C THR A 83 10.11 -5.77 -10.23
N ARG A 84 9.73 -4.66 -10.83
CA ARG A 84 10.34 -4.20 -12.09
C ARG A 84 11.17 -2.96 -11.81
N GLN A 85 12.44 -2.93 -12.24
CA GLN A 85 13.36 -1.80 -12.05
C GLN A 85 12.77 -0.40 -12.33
N PRO A 86 11.95 -0.15 -13.38
CA PRO A 86 11.36 1.17 -13.56
C PRO A 86 10.33 1.54 -12.47
N ARG A 87 9.83 0.55 -11.70
CA ARG A 87 8.76 0.70 -10.70
C ARG A 87 9.25 0.75 -9.24
N SER A 88 10.53 0.44 -8.98
CA SER A 88 11.12 0.62 -7.65
C SER A 88 11.37 2.10 -7.33
N GLY A 89 11.54 2.94 -8.36
CA GLY A 89 11.63 4.40 -8.26
C GLY A 89 10.37 5.01 -7.65
N GLU A 90 9.18 4.74 -8.18
CA GLU A 90 7.94 5.31 -7.61
C GLU A 90 7.67 4.79 -6.19
N VAL A 91 7.99 3.53 -5.91
CA VAL A 91 7.84 2.98 -4.56
C VAL A 91 8.83 3.65 -3.60
N LYS A 92 10.05 3.93 -4.04
CA LYS A 92 11.03 4.70 -3.27
C LYS A 92 10.52 6.10 -2.98
N ASP A 93 10.02 6.81 -3.99
CA ASP A 93 9.48 8.17 -3.85
C ASP A 93 8.29 8.21 -2.87
N VAL A 94 7.37 7.26 -3.00
CA VAL A 94 6.23 7.11 -2.08
C VAL A 94 6.71 6.85 -0.66
N THR A 95 7.66 5.93 -0.47
CA THR A 95 8.17 5.60 0.87
C THR A 95 9.01 6.73 1.48
N ASP A 96 9.75 7.50 0.67
CA ASP A 96 10.46 8.71 1.11
C ASP A 96 9.47 9.81 1.54
N ALA A 97 8.40 10.02 0.78
CA ALA A 97 7.33 10.94 1.16
C ALA A 97 6.61 10.47 2.44
N ALA A 98 6.39 9.15 2.56
CA ALA A 98 5.74 8.55 3.71
C ALA A 98 6.53 8.79 5.01
N VAL A 99 7.85 8.57 4.98
CA VAL A 99 8.75 8.85 6.12
C VAL A 99 8.70 10.32 6.54
N LYS A 100 8.59 11.25 5.59
CA LYS A 100 8.51 12.69 5.86
C LYS A 100 7.16 13.13 6.42
N SER A 101 6.09 12.36 6.18
CA SER A 101 4.73 12.77 6.56
C SER A 101 4.43 12.69 8.05
N GLY A 102 5.13 11.81 8.80
CA GLY A 102 4.81 11.51 10.20
C GLY A 102 3.46 10.81 10.42
N LYS A 103 2.79 10.36 9.34
CA LYS A 103 1.48 9.68 9.35
C LYS A 103 1.55 8.24 8.83
N ALA A 104 2.74 7.77 8.46
CA ALA A 104 2.91 6.52 7.75
C ALA A 104 3.24 5.35 8.69
N TYR A 105 2.68 4.19 8.39
CA TYR A 105 2.88 2.94 9.11
C TYR A 105 3.09 1.81 8.10
N PHE A 106 3.62 0.67 8.53
CA PHE A 106 3.65 -0.54 7.72
C PHE A 106 3.42 -1.79 8.57
N SER A 107 3.00 -2.88 7.93
CA SER A 107 2.93 -4.20 8.57
C SER A 107 4.19 -5.01 8.26
N ARG A 108 4.74 -5.67 9.28
CA ARG A 108 5.80 -6.70 9.11
C ARG A 108 5.26 -8.04 8.63
N VAL A 109 3.94 -8.22 8.70
CA VAL A 109 3.23 -9.37 8.15
C VAL A 109 2.75 -9.00 6.74
N ARG A 110 2.94 -9.92 5.78
CA ARG A 110 2.44 -9.72 4.43
C ARG A 110 0.92 -9.69 4.42
N ALA A 111 0.36 -8.77 3.65
CA ALA A 111 -1.09 -8.71 3.48
C ALA A 111 -1.57 -9.81 2.53
N PRO A 112 -2.71 -10.46 2.83
CA PRO A 112 -3.39 -11.30 1.87
C PRO A 112 -3.85 -10.46 0.66
N PHE A 113 -4.18 -11.15 -0.42
CA PHE A 113 -4.74 -10.51 -1.61
C PHE A 113 -6.22 -10.14 -1.38
N THR A 114 -6.55 -8.85 -1.49
CA THR A 114 -7.90 -8.35 -1.12
C THR A 114 -8.69 -7.69 -2.25
N SER A 115 -8.14 -7.53 -3.46
CA SER A 115 -8.84 -6.86 -4.57
C SER A 115 -10.18 -7.51 -4.98
N HIS A 116 -10.33 -8.82 -4.78
CA HIS A 116 -11.56 -9.57 -5.04
C HIS A 116 -12.66 -9.35 -3.99
N LEU A 117 -12.32 -8.79 -2.82
CA LEU A 117 -13.27 -8.49 -1.75
C LEU A 117 -14.03 -7.19 -2.03
N THR A 118 -15.06 -6.87 -1.24
CA THR A 118 -15.57 -5.49 -1.19
C THR A 118 -14.54 -4.54 -0.57
N ALA A 119 -14.69 -3.23 -0.78
CA ALA A 119 -13.76 -2.24 -0.22
C ALA A 119 -13.77 -2.28 1.31
N GLU A 120 -14.94 -2.45 1.92
CA GLU A 120 -15.14 -2.61 3.36
C GLU A 120 -14.44 -3.85 3.90
N GLU A 121 -14.62 -5.02 3.27
CA GLU A 121 -13.97 -6.27 3.69
C GLU A 121 -12.45 -6.19 3.55
N ALA A 122 -11.94 -5.55 2.50
CA ALA A 122 -10.52 -5.32 2.32
C ALA A 122 -9.96 -4.42 3.43
N ALA A 123 -10.63 -3.31 3.75
CA ALA A 123 -10.22 -2.41 4.83
C ALA A 123 -10.24 -3.13 6.20
N GLU A 124 -11.27 -3.91 6.50
CA GLU A 124 -11.34 -4.70 7.73
C GLU A 124 -10.24 -5.77 7.82
N THR A 125 -9.89 -6.40 6.70
CA THR A 125 -8.81 -7.39 6.63
C THR A 125 -7.46 -6.74 6.90
N LEU A 126 -7.15 -5.63 6.22
CA LEU A 126 -5.88 -4.93 6.36
C LEU A 126 -5.71 -4.28 7.75
N ARG A 127 -6.78 -3.72 8.33
CA ARG A 127 -6.74 -3.07 9.65
C ARG A 127 -6.44 -4.03 10.80
N ARG A 128 -6.67 -5.34 10.62
CA ARG A 128 -6.38 -6.36 11.65
C ARG A 128 -4.90 -6.73 11.73
N LEU A 129 -4.11 -6.34 10.74
CA LEU A 129 -2.68 -6.62 10.73
C LEU A 129 -1.96 -5.70 11.72
N GLU A 130 -0.98 -6.26 12.44
CA GLU A 130 -0.12 -5.50 13.33
C GLU A 130 0.75 -4.53 12.51
N THR A 131 0.96 -3.33 13.05
CA THR A 131 1.63 -2.26 12.32
C THR A 131 2.63 -1.53 13.18
N VAL A 132 3.65 -0.99 12.50
CA VAL A 132 4.75 -0.24 13.08
C VAL A 132 4.89 1.06 12.31
N GLU A 133 5.31 2.12 12.98
CA GLU A 133 5.53 3.41 12.31
C GLU A 133 6.60 3.28 11.22
N LEU A 134 6.34 3.91 10.07
CA LEU A 134 7.27 3.96 8.93
C LEU A 134 8.11 5.23 9.05
N THR A 135 9.32 5.07 9.56
CA THR A 135 10.27 6.16 9.86
C THR A 135 11.56 5.94 9.08
N ALA A 136 12.51 6.89 9.17
CA ALA A 136 13.84 6.71 8.59
C ALA A 136 14.58 5.47 9.15
N ALA A 137 14.25 5.05 10.38
CA ALA A 137 14.86 3.86 11.00
C ALA A 137 14.23 2.55 10.52
N THR A 138 12.96 2.55 10.13
CA THR A 138 12.19 1.33 9.81
C THR A 138 11.86 1.16 8.32
N VAL A 139 12.05 2.20 7.50
CA VAL A 139 11.74 2.15 6.05
C VAL A 139 12.54 1.08 5.30
N ALA A 140 13.76 0.80 5.73
CA ALA A 140 14.59 -0.25 5.15
C ALA A 140 13.97 -1.65 5.36
N GLU A 141 13.34 -1.89 6.53
CA GLU A 141 12.62 -3.15 6.80
C GLU A 141 11.47 -3.34 5.81
N TYR A 142 10.65 -2.31 5.63
CA TYR A 142 9.53 -2.35 4.70
C TYR A 142 9.98 -2.57 3.25
N ARG A 143 10.99 -1.81 2.79
CA ARG A 143 11.57 -1.96 1.45
C ARG A 143 12.17 -3.34 1.21
N ALA A 144 12.77 -3.96 2.23
CA ALA A 144 13.26 -5.33 2.14
C ALA A 144 12.12 -6.34 1.91
N MET A 145 10.93 -6.11 2.48
CA MET A 145 9.76 -6.96 2.22
C MET A 145 9.24 -6.85 0.78
N LEU A 146 9.46 -5.72 0.12
CA LEU A 146 9.01 -5.47 -1.24
C LEU A 146 9.97 -6.00 -2.30
N SER A 147 11.21 -6.32 -1.93
CA SER A 147 12.21 -6.68 -2.91
C SER A 147 12.49 -8.18 -2.97
N ASN A 148 12.44 -8.71 -4.20
CA ASN A 148 13.16 -9.94 -4.56
C ASN A 148 14.52 -9.62 -5.22
N VAL A 149 14.93 -8.34 -5.27
CA VAL A 149 16.12 -7.84 -5.99
C VAL A 149 16.98 -6.97 -5.05
N PRO A 150 18.18 -7.41 -4.63
CA PRO A 150 19.00 -6.76 -3.60
C PRO A 150 19.30 -5.26 -3.81
N ASP A 151 19.31 -4.78 -5.07
CA ASP A 151 19.76 -3.42 -5.42
C ASP A 151 18.64 -2.46 -5.83
N ALA A 152 17.37 -2.79 -5.60
CA ALA A 152 16.23 -2.00 -6.07
C ALA A 152 16.08 -0.59 -5.45
N TRP A 153 16.87 -0.29 -4.41
CA TRP A 153 16.72 0.91 -3.57
C TRP A 153 17.96 1.83 -3.53
N GLN A 154 19.00 1.52 -4.31
CA GLN A 154 20.21 2.33 -4.43
C GLN A 154 19.98 3.57 -5.30
#